data_AF-A0A847NYT7-F1
#
_entry.id   AF-A0A847NYT7-F1
#
_cell.length_a   1.000
_cell.length_b   1.000
_cell.length_c   1.000
_cell.angle_alpha   90.00
_cell.angle_beta   90.00
_cell.angle_gamma   90.00
#
_symmetry.space_group_name_H-M   'P 1'
#
loop_
_entity.id
_entity.type
_entity.pdbx_description
1 polymer ?
#
loop_
_entity_poly.entity_id
_entity_poly.type
_entity_poly.pdbx_seq_one_letter_code
_entity_poly.pdbx_strand_id
1 'polypeptide(L)'
;MLRKIGWILLTGISLLFAAPSEVSLKGTVKKADKTAISGANVYLASDTATKVISDADGKFELEIVKTRKPYGINVQRSIDISGQGASLGFSINTAVSSGLITLFSGNGRIVKNIPLQNLSAGSHSIPLVGISNGFYILQITLGDQTVRRRVITA
;
A
#
# COMPACT_ATOMS: atom_id res chain seq x y z
N MET A 1 31.99 -55.50 11.55
CA MET A 1 32.25 -54.05 11.67
C MET A 1 31.76 -53.35 10.40
N LEU A 2 30.67 -52.59 10.43
CA LEU A 2 30.40 -51.53 9.46
C LEU A 2 29.36 -50.56 10.05
N ARG A 3 29.53 -49.28 9.74
CA ARG A 3 29.22 -48.11 10.58
C ARG A 3 27.73 -47.74 10.63
N LYS A 4 27.27 -47.34 11.83
CA LYS A 4 26.01 -46.62 12.05
C LYS A 4 26.12 -45.23 11.42
N ILE A 5 25.27 -44.92 10.43
CA ILE A 5 25.12 -43.55 9.91
C ILE A 5 23.87 -42.98 10.57
N GLY A 6 24.07 -42.21 11.64
CA GLY A 6 23.01 -41.45 12.29
C GLY A 6 22.65 -40.25 11.42
N TRP A 7 21.47 -40.28 10.83
CA TRP A 7 20.88 -39.10 10.20
C TRP A 7 20.33 -38.20 11.31
N ILE A 8 21.09 -37.16 11.67
CA ILE A 8 20.56 -36.06 12.49
C ILE A 8 19.74 -35.18 11.56
N LEU A 9 18.43 -35.37 11.59
CA LEU A 9 17.46 -34.51 10.92
C LEU A 9 17.40 -33.19 11.72
N LEU A 10 18.19 -32.20 11.32
CA LEU A 10 18.14 -30.86 11.90
C LEU A 10 16.92 -30.13 11.31
N THR A 11 15.73 -30.35 11.87
CA THR A 11 14.53 -29.59 11.53
C THR A 11 14.67 -28.18 12.08
N GLY A 12 15.05 -27.24 11.22
CA GLY A 12 15.06 -25.82 11.53
C GLY A 12 13.65 -25.33 11.85
N ILE A 13 13.42 -24.98 13.11
CA ILE A 13 12.21 -24.28 13.53
C ILE A 13 12.35 -22.83 13.06
N SER A 14 11.74 -22.52 11.92
CA SER A 14 11.57 -21.15 11.45
C SER A 14 10.60 -20.44 12.41
N LEU A 15 11.12 -19.73 13.40
CA LEU A 15 10.34 -18.78 14.19
C LEU A 15 9.92 -17.64 13.26
N LEU A 16 8.72 -17.76 12.71
CA LEU A 16 8.03 -16.65 12.03
C LEU A 16 7.66 -15.62 13.10
N PHE A 17 8.57 -14.69 13.39
CA PHE A 17 8.21 -13.49 14.12
C PHE A 17 7.32 -12.63 13.21
N ALA A 18 6.02 -12.65 13.46
CA ALA A 18 5.14 -11.62 12.93
C ALA A 18 5.64 -10.26 13.45
N ALA A 19 6.07 -9.39 12.54
CA ALA A 19 6.42 -8.03 12.91
C ALA A 19 5.17 -7.34 13.47
N PRO A 20 5.21 -6.70 14.66
CA PRO A 20 4.07 -5.98 15.18
C PRO A 20 3.76 -4.81 14.23
N SER A 21 2.65 -4.91 13.50
CA SER A 21 2.20 -3.88 12.55
C SER A 21 1.42 -2.75 13.23
N GLU A 22 1.29 -2.79 14.54
CA GLU A 22 0.47 -1.86 15.32
C GLU A 22 1.30 -0.64 15.73
N VAL A 23 0.89 0.53 15.25
CA VAL A 23 1.42 1.81 15.74
C VAL A 23 0.44 2.32 16.78
N SER A 24 0.84 2.34 18.05
CA SER A 24 0.03 2.92 19.13
C SER A 24 0.36 4.40 19.33
N LEU A 25 -0.63 5.27 19.43
CA LEU A 25 -0.47 6.65 19.90
C LEU A 25 -0.95 6.75 21.34
N LYS A 26 -0.06 7.14 22.27
CA LYS A 26 -0.36 7.24 23.71
C LYS A 26 -0.16 8.66 24.22
N GLY A 27 -0.94 9.05 25.22
CA GLY A 27 -0.80 10.38 25.82
C GLY A 27 -1.68 10.58 27.06
N THR A 28 -1.75 11.81 27.53
CA THR A 28 -2.60 12.21 28.66
C THR A 28 -3.32 13.52 28.36
N VAL A 29 -4.63 13.55 28.62
CA VAL A 29 -5.46 14.73 28.47
C VAL A 29 -5.52 15.46 29.81
N LYS A 30 -5.04 16.71 29.84
CA LYS A 30 -5.00 17.55 31.04
C LYS A 30 -5.54 18.94 30.75
N LYS A 31 -6.11 19.59 31.78
CA LYS A 31 -6.43 21.02 31.79
C LYS A 31 -5.14 21.85 31.86
N ALA A 32 -5.27 23.17 31.66
CA ALA A 32 -4.16 24.12 31.77
C ALA A 32 -3.49 24.08 33.16
N ASP A 33 -4.24 23.79 34.21
CA ASP A 33 -3.75 23.63 35.59
C ASP A 33 -3.08 22.27 35.87
N LYS A 34 -2.89 21.43 34.83
CA LYS A 34 -2.33 20.07 34.87
C LYS A 34 -3.25 19.01 35.51
N THR A 35 -4.50 19.33 35.83
CA THR A 35 -5.48 18.34 36.29
C THR A 35 -5.87 17.40 35.16
N ALA A 36 -5.90 16.10 35.42
CA ALA A 36 -6.32 15.09 34.46
C ALA A 36 -7.79 15.23 34.07
N ILE A 37 -8.11 14.93 32.81
CA ILE A 37 -9.48 14.91 32.31
C ILE A 37 -9.87 13.46 32.02
N SER A 38 -10.77 12.92 32.83
CA SER A 38 -11.42 11.62 32.61
C SER A 38 -12.58 11.75 31.63
N GLY A 39 -12.79 10.74 30.78
CA GLY A 39 -13.94 10.69 29.88
C GLY A 39 -13.81 11.55 28.62
N ALA A 40 -12.62 12.07 28.31
CA ALA A 40 -12.40 12.85 27.10
C ALA A 40 -12.39 11.95 25.87
N ASN A 41 -13.17 12.31 24.85
CA ASN A 41 -13.08 11.64 23.54
C ASN A 41 -11.81 12.11 22.82
N VAL A 42 -10.90 11.18 22.56
CA VAL A 42 -9.68 11.40 21.80
C VAL A 42 -9.80 10.67 20.47
N TYR A 43 -9.63 11.39 19.37
CA TYR A 43 -9.71 10.85 18.02
C TYR A 43 -8.73 11.59 17.11
N LEU A 44 -8.39 10.99 15.97
CA LEU A 44 -7.57 11.63 14.97
C LEU A 44 -8.38 12.70 14.24
N ALA A 45 -7.83 13.90 14.04
CA ALA A 45 -8.52 14.96 13.31
C ALA A 45 -8.91 14.54 11.88
N SER A 46 -8.14 13.64 11.26
CA SER A 46 -8.40 13.08 9.93
C SER A 46 -9.35 11.88 9.94
N ASP A 47 -9.65 11.29 11.10
CA ASP A 47 -10.52 10.12 11.24
C ASP A 47 -11.17 10.08 12.64
N THR A 48 -12.45 10.42 12.68
CA THR A 48 -13.26 10.42 13.91
C THR A 48 -13.85 9.06 14.26
N ALA A 49 -13.75 8.07 13.36
CA ALA A 49 -14.25 6.71 13.61
C ALA A 49 -13.34 5.98 14.61
N THR A 50 -12.04 6.22 14.53
CA THR A 50 -11.05 5.70 15.48
C THR A 50 -10.99 6.63 16.70
N LYS A 51 -11.77 6.30 17.74
CA LYS A 51 -11.87 7.07 18.98
C LYS A 51 -11.57 6.22 20.22
N VAL A 52 -10.96 6.85 21.22
CA VAL A 52 -10.75 6.29 22.55
C VAL A 52 -11.21 7.29 23.61
N ILE A 53 -11.59 6.79 24.78
CA ILE A 53 -11.99 7.61 25.92
C ILE A 53 -10.84 7.60 26.93
N SER A 54 -10.44 8.77 27.43
CA SER A 54 -9.40 8.86 28.45
C SER A 54 -9.86 8.25 29.78
N ASP A 55 -8.94 7.58 30.47
CA ASP A 55 -9.18 6.95 31.77
C ASP A 55 -9.26 7.97 32.93
N ALA A 56 -9.39 7.47 34.16
CA ALA A 56 -9.45 8.30 35.37
C ALA A 56 -8.19 9.17 35.59
N ASP A 57 -7.03 8.75 35.09
CA ASP A 57 -5.78 9.51 35.12
C ASP A 57 -5.62 10.42 33.89
N GLY A 58 -6.63 10.48 33.02
CA GLY A 58 -6.62 11.17 31.75
C GLY A 58 -5.75 10.51 30.69
N LYS A 59 -5.23 9.31 30.91
CA LYS A 59 -4.39 8.60 29.94
C LYS A 59 -5.25 8.04 28.81
N PHE A 60 -4.68 7.97 27.62
CA PHE A 60 -5.28 7.31 26.48
C PHE A 60 -4.24 6.52 25.69
N GLU A 61 -4.72 5.46 25.06
CA GLU A 61 -3.97 4.68 24.07
C GLU A 61 -4.88 4.45 22.88
N LEU A 62 -4.52 5.07 21.75
CA LEU A 62 -5.22 4.90 20.49
C LEU A 62 -4.43 3.90 19.66
N GLU A 63 -5.02 2.73 19.46
CA GLU A 63 -4.48 1.72 18.55
C GLU A 63 -4.76 2.18 17.11
N ILE A 64 -3.72 2.66 16.43
CA ILE A 64 -3.84 3.07 15.04
C ILE A 64 -3.60 1.83 14.21
N VAL A 65 -4.67 1.15 13.84
CA VAL A 65 -4.61 0.20 12.73
C VAL A 65 -4.24 1.04 11.51
N LYS A 66 -3.00 0.93 11.04
CA LYS A 66 -2.57 1.50 9.76
C LYS A 66 -3.24 0.73 8.61
N THR A 67 -4.56 0.78 8.54
CA THR A 67 -5.26 0.75 7.27
C THR A 67 -5.56 2.20 6.91
N ARG A 68 -4.52 2.99 6.62
CA ARG A 68 -4.69 3.98 5.56
C ARG A 68 -5.06 3.13 4.37
N LYS A 69 -6.35 3.00 4.06
CA LYS A 69 -6.72 2.52 2.74
C LYS A 69 -6.09 3.54 1.80
N PRO A 70 -5.13 3.11 1.00
CA PRO A 70 -4.59 3.90 -0.06
C PRO A 70 -5.69 4.61 -0.82
N TYR A 71 -5.48 5.87 -1.19
CA TYR A 71 -6.12 6.47 -2.36
C TYR A 71 -6.50 5.38 -3.37
N GLY A 72 -7.80 5.13 -3.51
CA GLY A 72 -8.29 3.93 -4.19
C GLY A 72 -7.96 3.98 -5.67
N ILE A 73 -6.82 3.42 -6.06
CA ILE A 73 -6.48 3.20 -7.47
C ILE A 73 -7.28 1.98 -7.91
N ASN A 74 -8.38 2.20 -8.62
CA ASN A 74 -9.10 1.12 -9.29
C ASN A 74 -8.53 0.99 -10.71
N VAL A 75 -7.62 0.04 -10.89
CA VAL A 75 -7.11 -0.29 -12.23
C VAL A 75 -8.17 -1.14 -12.91
N GLN A 76 -9.07 -0.50 -13.66
CA GLN A 76 -10.05 -1.18 -14.49
C GLN A 76 -9.31 -1.82 -15.68
N ARG A 77 -9.28 -3.16 -15.69
CA ARG A 77 -8.62 -3.93 -16.74
C ARG A 77 -9.44 -3.88 -18.04
N SER A 78 -9.31 -2.81 -18.81
CA SER A 78 -9.33 -2.91 -20.27
C SER A 78 -7.97 -2.44 -20.75
N ILE A 79 -7.20 -3.35 -21.33
CA ILE A 79 -6.09 -2.97 -22.21
C ILE A 79 -6.76 -2.93 -23.56
N ASP A 80 -7.19 -1.74 -23.97
CA ASP A 80 -7.81 -1.57 -25.27
C ASP A 80 -6.69 -1.59 -26.30
N ILE A 81 -6.70 -2.63 -27.13
CA ILE A 81 -5.78 -2.84 -28.25
C ILE A 81 -6.57 -2.52 -29.51
N SER A 82 -6.39 -1.31 -30.01
CA SER A 82 -6.70 -0.96 -31.39
C SER A 82 -5.39 -0.71 -32.14
N GLY A 83 -5.33 -1.04 -33.43
CA GLY A 83 -4.12 -0.96 -34.24
C GLY A 83 -3.24 0.27 -33.95
N GLN A 84 -1.96 0.00 -33.66
CA GLN A 84 -0.91 0.89 -33.12
C GLN A 84 -1.15 1.44 -31.70
N GLY A 85 -1.12 0.54 -30.71
CA GLY A 85 -0.76 0.87 -29.33
C GLY A 85 -1.64 0.19 -28.28
N ALA A 86 -1.01 -0.43 -27.27
CA ALA A 86 -1.72 -0.83 -26.06
C ALA A 86 -1.95 0.42 -25.20
N SER A 87 -3.14 0.60 -24.63
CA SER A 87 -3.41 1.65 -23.64
C SER A 87 -3.69 1.06 -22.27
N LEU A 88 -3.31 1.78 -21.22
CA LEU A 88 -3.58 1.42 -19.83
C LEU A 88 -4.68 2.31 -19.26
N GLY A 89 -5.86 1.73 -19.05
CA GLY A 89 -6.94 2.35 -18.30
C GLY A 89 -6.76 2.21 -16.79
N PHE A 90 -6.95 3.30 -16.04
CA PHE A 90 -7.11 3.26 -14.58
C PHE A 90 -7.93 4.45 -14.09
N SER A 91 -8.57 4.31 -12.92
CA SER A 91 -9.32 5.39 -12.29
C SER A 91 -8.74 5.71 -10.92
N ILE A 92 -8.77 7.00 -10.58
CA ILE A 92 -8.37 7.51 -9.27
C ILE A 92 -9.51 8.32 -8.65
N ASN A 93 -9.75 8.12 -7.36
CA ASN A 93 -10.87 8.76 -6.66
C ASN A 93 -10.53 10.15 -6.09
N THR A 94 -9.25 10.56 -6.17
CA THR A 94 -8.76 11.82 -5.63
C THR A 94 -7.59 12.29 -6.49
N ALA A 95 -7.42 13.62 -6.62
CA ALA A 95 -6.32 14.19 -7.37
C ALA A 95 -4.95 13.85 -6.75
N VAL A 96 -3.94 13.66 -7.61
CA VAL A 96 -2.56 13.32 -7.23
C VAL A 96 -1.59 14.22 -7.99
N SER A 97 -0.65 14.84 -7.27
CA SER A 97 0.34 15.75 -7.86
C SER A 97 1.39 15.03 -8.72
N SER A 98 1.82 13.83 -8.31
CA SER A 98 2.82 13.05 -9.04
C SER A 98 2.68 11.53 -8.86
N GLY A 99 3.17 10.80 -9.86
CA GLY A 99 3.23 9.35 -9.85
C GLY A 99 4.17 8.79 -10.92
N LEU A 100 4.28 7.48 -10.94
CA LEU A 100 5.12 6.73 -11.86
C LEU A 100 4.44 5.42 -12.23
N ILE A 101 4.35 5.14 -13.52
CA ILE A 101 4.08 3.79 -14.02
C ILE A 101 5.42 3.15 -14.40
N THR A 102 5.67 1.95 -13.91
CA THR A 102 6.81 1.11 -14.30
C THR A 102 6.31 -0.21 -14.86
N LEU A 103 6.76 -0.57 -16.06
CA LEU A 103 6.56 -1.89 -16.64
C LEU A 103 7.83 -2.71 -16.44
N PHE A 104 7.66 -3.92 -15.92
CA PHE A 104 8.68 -4.94 -15.83
C PHE A 104 8.35 -6.07 -16.82
N SER A 105 9.36 -6.57 -17.50
CA SER A 105 9.26 -7.81 -18.27
C SER A 105 9.15 -9.03 -17.34
N GLY A 106 8.83 -10.20 -17.90
CA GLY A 106 8.69 -11.44 -17.12
C GLY A 106 9.94 -11.87 -16.33
N ASN A 107 11.13 -11.37 -16.68
CA ASN A 107 12.37 -11.61 -15.93
C ASN A 107 12.69 -10.51 -14.89
N GLY A 108 11.76 -9.58 -14.65
CA GLY A 108 11.90 -8.51 -13.66
C GLY A 108 12.68 -7.29 -14.14
N ARG A 109 13.17 -7.25 -15.39
CA ARG A 109 13.82 -6.04 -15.93
C ARG A 109 12.81 -4.95 -16.21
N ILE A 110 13.13 -3.72 -15.85
CA ILE A 110 12.36 -2.53 -16.23
C ILE A 110 12.43 -2.37 -17.75
N VAL A 111 11.25 -2.29 -18.36
CA VAL A 111 11.06 -2.09 -19.79
C VAL A 111 10.68 -0.65 -20.07
N LYS A 112 9.86 -0.04 -19.20
CA LYS A 112 9.42 1.34 -19.39
C LYS A 112 9.05 2.01 -18.07
N ASN A 113 9.35 3.30 -18.00
CA ASN A 113 8.91 4.21 -16.96
C ASN A 113 8.08 5.32 -17.62
N ILE A 114 6.94 5.66 -17.03
CA ILE A 114 6.04 6.72 -17.51
C ILE A 114 5.73 7.61 -16.31
N PRO A 115 6.33 8.81 -16.22
CA PRO A 115 6.01 9.75 -15.16
C PRO A 115 4.58 10.27 -15.34
N LEU A 116 3.86 10.43 -14.23
CA LEU A 116 2.53 11.01 -14.17
C LEU A 116 2.59 12.27 -13.33
N GLN A 117 1.92 13.33 -13.77
CA GLN A 117 1.87 14.62 -13.07
C GLN A 117 0.45 15.18 -13.11
N ASN A 118 0.06 15.84 -12.03
CA ASN A 118 -1.19 16.60 -11.92
C ASN A 118 -2.44 15.81 -12.36
N LEU A 119 -2.58 14.57 -11.88
CA LEU A 119 -3.74 13.74 -12.19
C LEU A 119 -4.96 14.21 -11.42
N SER A 120 -6.06 14.48 -12.12
CA SER A 120 -7.36 14.76 -11.51
C SER A 120 -8.09 13.48 -11.10
N ALA A 121 -9.07 13.59 -10.20
CA ALA A 121 -9.99 12.48 -9.94
C ALA A 121 -10.75 12.11 -11.23
N GLY A 122 -10.89 10.81 -11.51
CA GLY A 122 -11.53 10.29 -12.72
C GLY A 122 -10.76 9.16 -13.38
N SER A 123 -11.17 8.82 -14.60
CA SER A 123 -10.55 7.79 -15.43
C SER A 123 -9.46 8.38 -16.31
N HIS A 124 -8.36 7.65 -16.41
CA HIS A 124 -7.17 7.99 -17.17
C HIS A 124 -6.84 6.85 -18.13
N SER A 125 -6.40 7.20 -19.33
CA SER A 125 -5.89 6.26 -20.33
C SER A 125 -4.49 6.69 -20.73
N ILE A 126 -3.50 5.84 -20.47
CA ILE A 126 -2.09 6.12 -20.75
C ILE A 126 -1.61 5.20 -21.88
N PRO A 127 -1.13 5.74 -23.00
CA PRO A 127 -0.63 4.92 -24.10
C PRO A 127 0.71 4.25 -23.74
N LEU A 128 0.80 2.94 -23.96
CA LEU A 128 2.00 2.11 -23.79
C LEU A 128 2.77 2.01 -25.11
N VAL A 129 3.14 3.16 -25.69
CA VAL A 129 3.83 3.24 -26.98
C VAL A 129 5.18 2.51 -26.93
N GLY A 130 5.52 1.75 -27.96
CA GLY A 130 6.81 1.08 -28.08
C GLY A 130 6.99 -0.12 -27.13
N ILE A 131 5.91 -0.68 -26.62
CA ILE A 131 5.92 -1.95 -25.87
C ILE A 131 5.59 -3.08 -26.85
N SER A 132 6.45 -4.09 -26.91
CA SER A 132 6.21 -5.30 -27.68
C SER A 132 5.06 -6.13 -27.09
N ASN A 133 4.51 -7.04 -27.89
CA ASN A 133 3.52 -7.99 -27.39
C ASN A 133 4.16 -8.95 -26.38
N GLY A 134 3.45 -9.23 -25.28
CA GLY A 134 3.94 -10.13 -24.24
C GLY A 134 3.35 -9.90 -22.86
N PHE A 135 3.94 -10.60 -21.90
CA PHE A 135 3.57 -10.52 -20.48
C PHE A 135 4.44 -9.52 -19.74
N TYR A 136 3.78 -8.62 -19.01
CA TYR A 136 4.45 -7.63 -18.17
C TYR A 136 3.84 -7.58 -16.78
N ILE A 137 4.67 -7.17 -15.82
CA ILE A 137 4.20 -6.71 -14.52
C ILE A 137 4.16 -5.19 -14.58
N LEU A 138 2.97 -4.65 -14.41
CA LEU A 138 2.72 -3.24 -14.24
C LEU A 138 2.83 -2.89 -12.75
N GLN A 139 3.59 -1.85 -12.44
CA GLN A 139 3.55 -1.16 -11.15
C GLN A 139 3.10 0.27 -11.39
N ILE A 140 2.05 0.71 -10.70
CA ILE A 140 1.66 2.12 -10.67
C ILE A 140 1.89 2.62 -9.25
N THR A 141 2.71 3.66 -9.13
CA THR A 141 2.95 4.36 -7.87
C THR A 141 2.37 5.77 -7.95
N LEU A 142 1.36 6.10 -7.14
CA LEU A 142 0.74 7.43 -7.05
C LEU A 142 0.83 7.90 -5.59
N GLY A 143 1.60 8.96 -5.32
CA GLY A 143 1.88 9.40 -3.94
C GLY A 143 2.51 8.28 -3.10
N ASP A 144 1.87 7.92 -1.98
CA ASP A 144 2.29 6.84 -1.08
C ASP A 144 1.76 5.45 -1.49
N GLN A 145 1.11 5.33 -2.66
CA GLN A 145 0.38 4.14 -3.06
C GLN A 145 1.00 3.42 -4.23
N THR A 146 1.13 2.10 -4.10
CA THR A 146 1.68 1.25 -5.16
C THR A 146 0.75 0.08 -5.44
N VAL A 147 0.30 -0.03 -6.68
CA VAL A 147 -0.48 -1.17 -7.18
C VAL A 147 0.36 -1.94 -8.18
N ARG A 148 0.35 -3.27 -8.06
CA ARG A 148 1.01 -4.17 -9.01
C ARG A 148 -0.01 -5.08 -9.68
N ARG A 149 0.06 -5.22 -11.00
CA ARG A 149 -0.84 -6.09 -11.78
C ARG A 149 -0.07 -6.73 -12.93
N ARG A 150 -0.40 -7.99 -13.24
CA ARG A 150 -0.05 -8.58 -14.52
C ARG A 150 -0.89 -7.95 -15.62
N VAL A 151 -0.23 -7.59 -16.72
CA VAL A 151 -0.83 -7.07 -17.96
C VAL A 151 -0.30 -7.88 -19.15
N ILE A 152 -1.12 -7.98 -20.19
CA ILE A 152 -0.81 -8.70 -21.43
C ILE A 152 -1.02 -7.70 -22.57
N THR A 153 0.00 -7.49 -23.38
CA THR A 153 -0.09 -6.72 -24.62
C THR A 153 -0.16 -7.71 -25.78
N ALA A 154 -1.12 -7.52 -26.68
CA ALA A 154 -1.33 -8.33 -27.87
C ALA A 154 -1.48 -7.43 -29.10
#